data_AF-A0AB34ZEB9-F1
#
_entry.id   AF-A0AB34ZEB9-F1
#
_cell.length_a   1.000
_cell.length_b   1.000
_cell.length_c   1.000
_cell.angle_alpha   90.00
_cell.angle_beta   90.00
_cell.angle_gamma   90.00
#
_symmetry.space_group_name_H-M   'P 1'
#
loop_
_entity.id
_entity.type
_entity.pdbx_description
1 polymer ?
#
loop_
_entity_poly.entity_id
_entity_poly.type
_entity_poly.pdbx_seq_one_letter_code
_entity_poly.pdbx_strand_id
1 'polypeptide(L)' 'MLRPRGRWLEQLGFTIDSKLNIRMRNGELVVTVAPTE' A
#
# COMPACT_ATOMS: atom_id res chain seq x y z
N MET A 1 11.83 4.66 11.38
CA MET A 1 11.71 4.81 9.90
C MET A 1 11.61 3.41 9.29
N LEU A 2 10.40 2.99 8.92
CA LEU A 2 10.18 1.71 8.25
C LEU A 2 10.57 1.87 6.78
N ARG A 3 11.65 1.19 6.36
CA ARG A 3 12.01 1.08 4.94
C ARG A 3 11.75 -0.36 4.52
N PRO A 4 10.57 -0.67 3.97
CA PRO A 4 10.37 -1.97 3.36
C PRO A 4 11.35 -2.09 2.18
N ARG A 5 12.28 -3.04 2.28
CA ARG A 5 13.26 -3.34 1.22
C ARG A 5 12.61 -4.34 0.25
N GLY A 6 12.48 -3.97 -1.02
CA GLY A 6 12.09 -4.88 -2.11
C GLY A 6 10.66 -4.69 -2.64
N ARG A 7 10.20 -5.70 -3.39
CA ARG A 7 8.89 -5.77 -4.09
C ARG A 7 7.72 -6.14 -3.17
N TRP A 8 7.76 -5.72 -1.91
CA TRP A 8 6.78 -6.15 -0.90
C TRP A 8 5.33 -5.81 -1.29
N LEU A 9 5.10 -4.65 -1.93
CA LEU A 9 3.79 -4.30 -2.47
C LEU A 9 3.36 -5.25 -3.59
N GLU A 10 4.25 -5.57 -4.53
CA GLU A 10 3.92 -6.54 -5.59
C GLU A 10 3.68 -7.95 -5.05
N GLN A 11 4.39 -8.35 -3.98
CA GLN A 11 4.15 -9.63 -3.29
C GLN A 11 2.82 -9.67 -2.53
N LEU A 12 2.30 -8.51 -2.10
CA LEU A 12 0.99 -8.38 -1.49
C LEU A 12 -0.14 -8.24 -2.54
N GLY A 13 0.19 -8.30 -3.84
CA GLY A 13 -0.77 -8.23 -4.94
C GLY A 13 -1.04 -6.83 -5.47
N PHE A 14 -0.28 -5.82 -5.06
CA PHE A 14 -0.37 -4.46 -5.62
C PHE A 14 0.42 -4.37 -6.94
N THR A 15 -0.11 -3.71 -7.96
CA THR A 15 0.60 -3.52 -9.24
C THR A 15 1.25 -2.13 -9.31
N ILE A 16 2.34 -2.00 -10.07
CA ILE A 16 3.13 -0.75 -10.24
C ILE A 16 2.31 0.44 -10.77
N ASP A 17 1.11 0.20 -11.30
CA ASP A 17 0.20 1.22 -11.82
C ASP A 17 -1.08 1.40 -10.98
N SER A 18 -1.16 0.75 -9.82
CA SER A 18 -2.28 0.91 -8.89
C SER A 18 -2.15 2.19 -8.07
N LYS A 19 -3.18 3.04 -8.07
CA LYS A 19 -3.31 4.10 -7.06
C LYS A 19 -3.60 3.46 -5.70
N LEU A 20 -2.84 3.85 -4.67
CA LEU A 20 -3.03 3.35 -3.30
C LEU A 20 -3.63 4.43 -2.41
N ASN A 21 -4.58 4.03 -1.55
CA ASN A 21 -5.04 4.84 -0.44
C ASN A 21 -4.26 4.45 0.82
N ILE A 22 -3.50 5.40 1.36
CA ILE A 22 -2.65 5.21 2.53
C ILE A 22 -3.18 6.10 3.64
N ARG A 23 -3.55 5.50 4.78
CA ARG A 23 -4.09 6.24 5.93
C ARG A 23 -3.65 5.66 7.26
N MET A 24 -3.67 6.48 8.30
CA MET A 24 -3.51 6.05 9.69
C MET A 24 -4.88 5.73 10.30
N ARG A 25 -5.00 4.61 11.01
CA ARG A 25 -6.20 4.24 11.78
C ARG A 25 -5.77 3.58 13.09
N ASN A 26 -6.15 4.16 14.23
CA ASN A 26 -5.83 3.62 15.57
C ASN A 26 -4.33 3.31 15.79
N GLY A 27 -3.43 4.11 15.20
CA GLY A 27 -1.97 3.88 15.28
C GLY A 27 -1.44 2.88 14.25
N GLU A 28 -2.30 2.27 13.44
CA GLU A 28 -1.93 1.37 12.36
C GLU A 28 -1.86 2.11 11.02
N LEU A 29 -0.87 1.76 10.20
CA LEU A 29 -0.78 2.19 8.81
C LEU A 29 -1.60 1.24 7.94
N VAL A 30 -2.73 1.72 7.42
CA VAL A 30 -3.62 0.96 6.54
C VAL A 30 -3.36 1.37 5.10
N VAL A 31 -3.05 0.39 4.26
CA VAL A 31 -2.82 0.57 2.82
C VAL A 31 -3.85 -0.25 2.05
N THR A 32 -4.62 0.39 1.17
CA THR A 32 -5.61 -0.28 0.31
C THR A 32 -5.45 0.17 -1.14
N VAL A 33 -5.91 -0.64 -2.09
CA VAL A 33 -6.02 -0.24 -3.51
C VAL A 33 -7.15 0.77 -3.65
N ALA A 34 -6.94 1.85 -4.40
CA ALA A 34 -8.00 2.79 -4.73
C ALA A 34 -8.92 2.18 -5.81
N PRO A 35 -10.23 2.43 -5.77
CA PRO A 35 -11.12 1.99 -6.84
C PRO A 35 -10.68 2.57 -8.18
N THR A 36 -10.74 1.76 -9.23
CA THR A 36 -10.55 2.21 -10.61
C THR A 36 -11.77 3.04 -11.01
N GLU A 37 -11.54 4.25 -11.53
CA GLU A 37 -12.57 5.11 -12.10
C GLU A 37 -13.09 4.54 -13.43
#